data_AF-D2JY56-F1
#
_entry.id   AF-D2JY56-F1
#
_cell.length_a   1.000
_cell.length_b   1.000
_cell.length_c   1.000
_cell.angle_alpha   90.00
_cell.angle_beta   90.00
_cell.angle_gamma   90.00
#
_symmetry.space_group_name_H-M   'P 1'
#
loop_
_entity.id
_entity.type
_entity.pdbx_description
1 polymer ?
#
loop_
_entity_poly.entity_id
_entity_poly.type
_entity_poly.pdbx_seq_one_letter_code
_entity_poly.pdbx_strand_id
1 'polypeptide(L)'
;HFILPFAIAGLSMIHLLFLHQTGSSNPTGLNSNYEKVPFHPYFSYKDLLGFAILLSALTLLSTFAPNLLGDPDNFIPANPLVTPPHIKPEWYFLFAYAILRSIP
;
A
#
# COMPACT_ATOMS: atom_id res chain seq x y z
N HIS A 1 5.90 3.90 15.78
CA HIS A 1 5.59 4.62 14.53
C HIS A 1 6.86 5.18 13.86
N PHE A 2 7.71 5.96 14.54
CA PHE A 2 8.87 6.63 13.91
C PHE A 2 9.96 5.70 13.33
N ILE A 3 10.44 4.71 14.07
CA ILE A 3 11.57 3.85 13.63
C ILE A 3 11.17 2.81 12.58
N LEU A 4 9.91 2.40 12.58
CA LEU A 4 9.41 1.29 11.76
C LEU A 4 9.51 1.55 10.25
N PRO A 5 9.19 2.76 9.71
CA PRO A 5 9.43 3.10 8.31
C PRO A 5 10.87 2.91 7.84
N PHE A 6 11.86 3.21 8.69
CA PHE A 6 13.27 3.01 8.35
C PHE A 6 13.65 1.52 8.32
N ALA A 7 13.09 0.73 9.24
CA ALA A 7 13.22 -0.72 9.20
C ALA A 7 12.59 -1.30 7.92
N ILE A 8 11.41 -0.81 7.51
CA ILE A 8 10.74 -1.20 6.26
C ILE A 8 11.59 -0.83 5.04
N ALA A 9 12.21 0.36 5.01
CA ALA A 9 13.13 0.75 3.94
C ALA A 9 14.34 -0.21 3.86
N GLY A 10 14.91 -0.58 5.01
CA GLY A 10 15.95 -1.61 5.11
C GLY A 10 15.52 -2.96 4.52
N LEU A 11 14.36 -3.46 4.93
CA LEU A 11 13.79 -4.70 4.42
C LEU A 11 13.46 -4.62 2.92
N SER A 12 13.06 -3.45 2.42
CA SER A 12 12.78 -3.22 0.99
C SER A 12 14.04 -3.35 0.14
N MET A 13 15.20 -2.87 0.62
CA MET A 13 16.49 -3.07 -0.06
C MET A 13 16.90 -4.54 -0.09
N ILE A 14 16.72 -5.26 1.03
CA ILE A 14 16.99 -6.71 1.09
C ILE A 14 16.07 -7.47 0.12
N HIS A 15 14.78 -7.10 0.07
CA HIS A 15 13.82 -7.66 -0.86
C HIS A 15 14.26 -7.46 -2.32
N LEU A 16 14.67 -6.25 -2.69
CA LEU A 16 15.16 -5.95 -4.05
C LEU A 16 16.48 -6.68 -4.38
N LEU A 17 17.36 -6.87 -3.38
CA LEU A 17 18.59 -7.64 -3.56
C LEU A 17 18.29 -9.09 -3.95
N PHE A 18 17.34 -9.75 -3.27
CA PHE A 18 16.92 -11.10 -3.63
C PHE A 18 16.20 -11.13 -4.98
N LEU A 19 15.35 -10.13 -5.27
CA LEU A 19 14.70 -10.03 -6.58
C LEU A 19 15.72 -9.92 -7.73
N HIS A 20 16.82 -9.20 -7.55
CA HIS A 20 17.87 -9.09 -8.58
C HIS A 20 18.67 -10.37 -8.80
N GLN A 21 18.68 -11.32 -7.85
CA GLN A 21 19.33 -12.62 -8.05
C GLN A 21 18.59 -13.50 -9.06
N THR A 22 17.25 -13.47 -9.05
CA THR A 22 16.42 -14.30 -9.94
C THR A 22 15.84 -13.52 -11.13
N GLY A 23 15.68 -12.21 -10.99
CA GLY A 23 14.90 -11.37 -11.89
C GLY A 23 13.39 -11.48 -11.65
N SER A 24 12.63 -10.62 -12.33
CA SER A 24 11.16 -10.62 -12.28
C SER A 24 10.56 -11.82 -13.01
N SER A 25 9.45 -12.34 -12.48
CA SER A 25 8.56 -13.23 -13.22
C SER A 25 7.80 -12.46 -14.31
N ASN A 26 7.03 -13.17 -15.12
CA ASN A 26 6.20 -12.60 -16.17
C ASN A 26 4.82 -13.30 -16.21
N PRO A 27 3.81 -12.74 -16.89
CA PRO A 27 2.44 -13.25 -16.85
C PRO A 27 2.27 -14.69 -17.35
N THR A 28 3.15 -15.19 -18.23
CA THR A 28 3.07 -16.57 -18.72
C THR A 28 3.73 -17.57 -17.76
N GLY A 29 4.50 -17.09 -16.77
CA GLY A 29 5.23 -17.92 -15.83
C GLY A 29 6.40 -18.70 -16.45
N LEU A 30 6.67 -18.52 -17.74
CA LEU A 30 7.75 -19.18 -18.46
C LEU A 30 9.08 -18.45 -18.26
N ASN A 31 10.19 -19.08 -18.63
CA ASN A 31 11.51 -18.45 -18.54
C ASN A 31 11.61 -17.27 -19.53
N SER A 32 11.78 -16.05 -19.02
CA SER A 32 11.87 -14.81 -19.80
C SER A 32 13.27 -14.48 -20.34
N ASN A 33 14.29 -15.30 -20.06
CA ASN A 33 15.67 -15.00 -20.43
C ASN A 33 15.88 -14.80 -21.95
N TYR A 34 15.04 -15.41 -22.78
CA TYR A 34 15.13 -15.32 -24.24
C TYR A 34 14.65 -13.97 -24.80
N GLU A 35 13.86 -13.20 -24.03
CA GLU A 35 13.16 -12.00 -24.51
C GLU A 35 13.33 -10.81 -23.55
N LYS A 36 14.48 -10.71 -22.88
CA LYS A 36 14.75 -9.59 -21.98
C LYS A 36 14.96 -8.29 -22.75
N VAL A 37 14.31 -7.23 -22.29
CA VAL A 37 14.57 -5.85 -22.68
C VAL A 37 15.27 -5.10 -21.54
N PRO A 38 16.10 -4.09 -21.83
CA PRO A 38 16.70 -3.27 -20.79
C PRO A 38 15.63 -2.52 -19.98
N PHE A 39 15.91 -2.25 -18.71
CA PHE A 39 14.96 -1.51 -17.85
C PHE A 39 14.68 -0.10 -18.37
N HIS A 40 15.74 0.63 -18.75
CA HIS A 40 15.63 1.91 -19.43
C HIS A 40 15.73 1.70 -20.95
N PRO A 41 14.86 2.30 -21.77
CA PRO A 41 13.81 3.28 -21.42
C PRO A 41 12.46 2.68 -21.02
N TYR A 42 12.24 1.39 -21.29
CA TYR A 42 10.91 0.77 -21.32
C TYR A 42 10.15 0.85 -19.98
N PHE A 43 10.73 0.30 -18.91
CA PHE A 43 10.10 0.30 -17.59
C PHE A 43 10.23 1.65 -16.91
N SER A 44 11.30 2.42 -17.16
CA SER A 44 11.43 3.77 -16.60
C SER A 44 10.27 4.70 -16.99
N TYR A 45 9.87 4.74 -18.27
CA TYR A 45 8.73 5.57 -18.70
C TYR A 45 7.38 4.98 -18.27
N LYS A 46 7.25 3.66 -18.25
CA LYS A 46 6.05 2.99 -17.73
C LYS A 46 5.83 3.31 -16.25
N ASP A 47 6.89 3.26 -15.45
CA ASP A 47 6.84 3.58 -14.02
C ASP A 47 6.54 5.07 -13.82
N LEU A 48 7.13 5.97 -14.61
CA LEU A 48 6.82 7.41 -14.57
C LEU A 48 5.33 7.68 -14.80
N LEU A 49 4.72 7.02 -15.79
CA LEU A 49 3.27 7.11 -16.02
C LEU A 49 2.49 6.59 -14.81
N GLY A 50 2.89 5.46 -14.23
CA GLY A 50 2.30 4.92 -13.01
C GLY A 50 2.36 5.90 -11.83
N PHE A 51 3.51 6.55 -11.61
CA PHE A 51 3.68 7.59 -10.60
C PHE A 51 2.78 8.80 -10.87
N ALA A 52 2.65 9.24 -12.12
CA ALA A 52 1.76 10.35 -12.48
C ALA A 52 0.29 10.03 -12.14
N ILE A 53 -0.16 8.81 -12.42
CA ILE A 53 -1.51 8.34 -12.06
C ILE A 53 -1.68 8.31 -10.53
N LEU A 54 -0.73 7.74 -9.80
CA LEU A 54 -0.77 7.66 -8.34
C LEU A 54 -0.85 9.04 -7.69
N LEU A 55 0.00 9.98 -8.11
CA LEU A 55 0.01 11.35 -7.59
C LEU A 55 -1.27 12.10 -7.96
N SER A 56 -1.81 11.88 -9.16
CA SER A 56 -3.10 12.45 -9.57
C SER A 56 -4.23 11.94 -8.69
N ALA A 57 -4.31 10.62 -8.43
CA ALA A 57 -5.33 10.06 -7.55
C ALA A 57 -5.20 10.57 -6.10
N LEU A 58 -3.97 10.64 -5.57
CA LEU A 58 -3.71 11.15 -4.23
C LEU A 58 -4.09 12.64 -4.09
N THR A 59 -3.75 13.46 -5.08
CA THR A 59 -4.09 14.90 -5.08
C THR A 59 -5.59 15.12 -5.21
N LEU A 60 -6.29 14.36 -6.06
CA LEU A 60 -7.75 14.44 -6.16
C LEU A 60 -8.41 14.08 -4.81
N LEU A 61 -7.96 13.00 -4.17
CA LEU A 61 -8.48 12.60 -2.86
C LEU A 61 -8.23 13.68 -1.81
N SER A 62 -6.99 14.17 -1.69
CA SER A 62 -6.61 15.12 -0.64
C SER A 62 -7.23 16.50 -0.80
N THR A 63 -7.49 16.94 -2.04
CA THR A 63 -8.05 18.27 -2.33
C THR A 63 -9.56 18.29 -2.34
N PHE A 64 -10.22 17.29 -2.94
CA PHE A 64 -11.67 17.29 -3.12
C PHE A 64 -12.42 16.49 -2.05
N ALA A 65 -11.80 15.46 -1.47
CA ALA A 65 -12.48 14.56 -0.53
C ALA A 65 -11.54 14.04 0.59
N PRO A 66 -10.88 14.93 1.35
CA PRO A 66 -9.80 14.55 2.28
C PRO A 66 -10.24 13.57 3.38
N ASN A 67 -11.51 13.62 3.78
CA ASN A 67 -12.07 12.79 4.86
C ASN A 67 -12.83 11.56 4.34
N LEU A 68 -12.86 11.31 3.01
CA LEU A 68 -13.65 10.23 2.41
C LEU A 68 -13.28 8.84 2.94
N LEU A 69 -12.00 8.61 3.23
CA LEU A 69 -11.47 7.35 3.74
C LEU A 69 -11.29 7.32 5.27
N GLY A 70 -11.68 8.40 5.96
CA GLY A 70 -11.56 8.53 7.41
C GLY A 70 -12.85 8.15 8.15
N ASP A 71 -12.78 8.16 9.48
CA ASP A 71 -13.95 7.98 10.35
C ASP A 71 -14.27 9.29 11.09
N PRO A 72 -15.52 9.80 11.04
CA PRO A 72 -15.92 10.99 11.78
C PRO A 72 -15.64 10.92 13.29
N ASP A 73 -15.68 9.73 13.90
CA ASP A 73 -15.46 9.57 15.34
C ASP A 73 -14.02 9.97 15.75
N ASN A 74 -13.05 9.93 14.83
CA ASN A 74 -11.67 10.37 15.09
C ASN A 74 -11.51 11.89 15.23
N PHE A 75 -12.55 12.69 14.93
CA PHE A 75 -12.57 14.12 15.22
C PHE A 75 -13.05 14.43 16.65
N ILE A 76 -13.54 13.44 17.38
CA ILE A 76 -13.92 13.56 18.78
C ILE A 76 -12.72 13.18 19.65
N PRO A 77 -12.30 14.01 20.63
CA PRO A 77 -11.22 13.64 21.54
C PRO A 77 -11.52 12.33 22.27
N ALA A 78 -10.49 11.49 22.41
CA ALA A 78 -10.64 10.18 23.04
C ALA A 78 -11.16 10.30 24.48
N ASN A 79 -12.20 9.52 24.78
CA ASN A 79 -12.74 9.38 26.14
C ASN A 79 -12.58 7.92 26.59
N PRO A 80 -11.70 7.61 27.57
CA PRO A 80 -11.46 6.24 28.00
C PRO A 80 -12.66 5.58 28.70
N LEU A 81 -13.69 6.35 29.07
CA LEU A 81 -14.90 5.86 29.73
C LEU A 81 -16.04 5.55 28.76
N VAL A 82 -15.89 5.88 27.46
CA VAL A 82 -16.96 5.76 26.46
C VAL A 82 -16.44 5.10 25.19
N THR A 83 -17.02 3.96 24.82
CA THR A 83 -16.75 3.31 23.54
C THR A 83 -17.81 3.73 22.51
N PRO A 84 -17.43 4.21 21.31
CA PRO A 84 -18.38 4.49 20.25
C PRO A 84 -19.18 3.25 19.84
N PRO A 85 -20.48 3.39 19.53
CA PRO A 85 -21.38 2.24 19.27
C PRO A 85 -21.00 1.42 18.02
N HIS A 86 -20.36 2.05 17.03
CA HIS A 86 -19.96 1.41 15.78
C HIS A 86 -18.44 1.40 15.57
N ILE A 87 -17.67 1.28 16.67
CA ILE A 87 -16.21 1.24 16.62
C ILE A 87 -15.72 0.20 15.61
N LYS A 88 -14.86 0.64 14.68
CA LYS A 88 -14.26 -0.16 13.62
C LYS A 88 -12.86 0.35 13.34
N PRO A 89 -11.94 -0.49 12.85
CA PRO A 89 -10.65 -0.02 12.40
C PRO A 89 -10.78 0.70 11.05
N GLU A 90 -9.69 1.31 10.59
CA GLU A 90 -9.63 1.89 9.26
C GLU A 90 -9.87 0.83 8.17
N TRP A 91 -10.30 1.31 7.00
CA TRP A 91 -10.82 0.47 5.92
C TRP A 91 -9.88 -0.67 5.48
N TYR A 92 -8.55 -0.43 5.50
CA TYR A 92 -7.54 -1.42 5.11
C TYR A 92 -7.39 -2.59 6.10
N PHE A 93 -8.00 -2.53 7.28
CA PHE A 93 -8.05 -3.63 8.25
C PHE A 93 -9.41 -4.33 8.36
N LEU A 94 -10.45 -3.82 7.68
CA LEU A 94 -11.81 -4.35 7.83
C LEU A 94 -11.93 -5.84 7.46
N PHE A 95 -11.16 -6.31 6.48
CA PHE A 95 -11.17 -7.72 6.10
C PHE A 95 -10.69 -8.63 7.25
N ALA A 96 -9.58 -8.26 7.90
CA ALA A 96 -9.02 -9.01 9.03
C ALA A 96 -9.92 -8.90 10.26
N TYR A 97 -10.50 -7.72 10.50
CA TYR A 97 -11.47 -7.51 11.56
C TYR A 97 -12.74 -8.35 11.38
N ALA A 98 -13.22 -8.50 10.14
CA ALA A 98 -14.35 -9.37 9.84
C ALA A 98 -14.02 -10.85 10.10
N ILE A 99 -12.82 -11.31 9.71
CA ILE A 99 -12.35 -12.66 10.03
C ILE A 99 -12.30 -12.87 11.56
N LEU A 100 -11.72 -11.92 12.30
CA LEU A 100 -11.62 -12.01 13.76
C LEU A 100 -13.00 -12.13 14.42
N ARG A 101 -13.99 -11.35 13.99
CA ARG A 101 -15.36 -11.38 14.53
C ARG A 101 -16.20 -12.58 14.07
N SER A 102 -15.73 -13.33 13.07
CA SER A 102 -16.44 -14.52 12.59
C SER A 102 -16.28 -15.74 13.51
N ILE A 103 -15.33 -15.67 14.45
CA ILE A 103 -15.08 -16.71 15.46
C ILE A 103 -15.62 -16.20 16.81
N PRO A 104 -16.64 -16.85 17.41
CA PRO A 104 -17.23 -16.44 18.67
C PRO A 104 -16.35 -16.74 19.90
#